data_AF-A0A2T1ECM6-F1
#
_entry.id   AF-A0A2T1ECM6-F1
#
_cell.length_a   1.000
_cell.length_b   1.000
_cell.length_c   1.000
_cell.angle_alpha   90.00
_cell.angle_beta   90.00
_cell.angle_gamma   90.00
#
_symmetry.space_group_name_H-M   'P 1'
#
loop_
_entity.id
_entity.type
_entity.pdbx_description
1 polymer ?
#
loop_
_entity_poly.entity_id
_entity_poly.type
_entity_poly.pdbx_seq_one_letter_code
_entity_poly.pdbx_strand_id
1 'polypeptide(L)'
;MQVDALFYQLFQSFPAIFFDLLGQPNVDVSNYEFTSPEVKQPTFRFDGVLKPKTNSPTDILYFIEIQFQKRAKFYTRLFAEINLYFNQYDPPYEDWYAVVIFKNRNTEVAAPLRYQEVMERRVLRVYLDDIEALAQQSVGVGLVQLLAITSKRKLGERAQRLIARASQTLSGGDALSREEAVELVQTIVLYRFPNLSREELEAMLGLADLKHTKVYQELQQEVRAEALQEGERKAKVESVSRMLTRDFNVREMAELLDLELSVVTDAAISSLVRSELNVKQIAQRLGLETSQVMPKAIRALLSEHKSEEQIARQLGVTLAAVRRMTQPKAQKLETN
;
A
#
# COMPACT_ATOMS: atom_id res chain seq x y z
N MET A 1 33.45 27.74 -14.36
CA MET A 1 33.45 26.84 -15.53
C MET A 1 34.82 26.68 -16.20
N GLN A 2 35.52 27.73 -16.67
CA GLN A 2 36.84 27.55 -17.32
C GLN A 2 37.94 27.04 -16.37
N VAL A 3 37.96 27.53 -15.14
CA VAL A 3 38.91 27.10 -14.11
C VAL A 3 38.64 25.65 -13.68
N ASP A 4 37.37 25.27 -13.55
CA ASP A 4 36.96 23.90 -13.20
C ASP A 4 37.42 22.88 -14.25
N ALA A 5 37.38 23.24 -15.54
CA ALA A 5 37.87 22.40 -16.63
C ALA A 5 39.39 22.19 -16.59
N LEU A 6 40.15 23.22 -16.21
CA LEU A 6 41.61 23.13 -16.04
C LEU A 6 41.98 22.21 -14.88
N PHE A 7 41.30 22.32 -13.72
CA PHE A 7 41.51 21.42 -12.59
C PHE A 7 41.15 19.97 -12.91
N TYR A 8 40.03 19.78 -13.60
CA TYR A 8 39.61 18.45 -14.05
C TYR A 8 40.69 17.81 -14.94
N GLN A 9 41.16 18.53 -15.95
CA GLN A 9 42.21 18.04 -16.86
C GLN A 9 43.52 17.76 -16.12
N LEU A 10 43.90 18.62 -15.16
CA LEU A 10 45.12 18.48 -14.36
C LEU A 10 45.09 17.19 -13.53
N PHE A 11 44.04 16.96 -12.74
CA PHE A 11 43.95 15.77 -11.88
C PHE A 11 43.67 14.49 -12.67
N GLN A 12 42.98 14.59 -13.82
CA GLN A 12 42.81 13.45 -14.72
C GLN A 12 44.13 13.01 -15.35
N SER A 13 44.98 13.97 -15.74
CA SER A 13 46.26 13.68 -16.39
C SER A 13 47.36 13.32 -15.39
N PHE A 14 47.32 13.89 -14.18
CA PHE A 14 48.34 13.74 -13.14
C PHE A 14 47.73 13.53 -11.74
N PRO A 15 47.15 12.34 -11.44
CA PRO A 15 46.52 12.07 -10.14
C PRO A 15 47.46 12.22 -8.93
N ALA A 16 48.78 12.01 -9.12
CA ALA A 16 49.78 12.16 -8.06
C ALA A 16 49.78 13.55 -7.40
N ILE A 17 49.50 14.60 -8.18
CA ILE A 17 49.44 15.98 -7.68
C ILE A 17 48.40 16.11 -6.56
N PHE A 18 47.29 15.36 -6.62
CA PHE A 18 46.27 15.38 -5.55
C PHE A 18 46.84 14.88 -4.21
N PHE A 19 47.63 13.80 -4.22
CA PHE A 19 48.21 13.26 -3.00
C PHE A 19 49.37 14.10 -2.47
N ASP A 20 50.14 14.74 -3.36
CA ASP A 20 51.15 15.74 -2.98
C ASP A 20 50.51 16.91 -2.20
N LEU A 21 49.35 17.40 -2.65
CA LEU A 21 48.59 18.45 -1.96
C LEU A 21 48.11 18.02 -0.56
N LEU A 22 47.82 16.73 -0.36
CA LEU A 22 47.45 16.17 0.93
C LEU A 22 48.67 15.90 1.84
N GLY A 23 49.89 16.11 1.36
CA GLY A 23 51.12 15.77 2.08
C GLY A 23 51.36 14.25 2.16
N GLN A 24 50.82 13.47 1.22
CA GLN A 24 50.87 12.01 1.20
C GLN A 24 51.52 11.45 -0.09
N PRO A 25 52.80 11.77 -0.39
CA PRO A 25 53.43 11.43 -1.67
C PRO A 25 53.65 9.92 -1.91
N ASN A 26 53.48 9.09 -0.88
CA ASN A 26 53.77 7.65 -0.95
C ASN A 26 52.54 6.78 -1.28
N VAL A 27 51.40 7.39 -1.65
CA VAL A 27 50.21 6.64 -2.06
C VAL A 27 50.40 6.08 -3.48
N ASP A 28 50.13 4.79 -3.67
CA ASP A 28 50.15 4.15 -4.98
C ASP A 28 48.95 4.62 -5.82
N VAL A 29 49.21 5.59 -6.69
CA VAL A 29 48.22 6.22 -7.58
C VAL A 29 47.60 5.27 -8.60
N SER A 30 48.23 4.12 -8.89
CA SER A 30 47.70 3.16 -9.87
C SER A 30 46.38 2.51 -9.42
N ASN A 31 46.05 2.61 -8.13
CA ASN A 31 44.79 2.12 -7.55
C ASN A 31 43.63 3.12 -7.66
N TYR A 32 43.82 4.28 -8.29
CA TYR A 32 42.84 5.36 -8.33
C TYR A 32 42.54 5.82 -9.77
N GLU A 33 41.27 6.11 -10.04
CA GLU A 33 40.81 6.72 -11.28
C GLU A 33 40.08 8.03 -10.96
N PHE A 34 40.46 9.12 -11.63
CA PHE A 34 39.79 10.40 -11.48
C PHE A 34 38.65 10.54 -12.50
N THR A 35 37.41 10.59 -12.01
CA THR A 35 36.19 10.77 -12.82
C THR A 35 35.27 11.82 -12.21
N SER A 36 34.43 12.46 -13.03
CA SER A 36 33.37 13.38 -12.56
C SER A 36 31.99 12.84 -12.93
N PRO A 37 31.45 11.87 -12.16
CA PRO A 37 30.14 11.30 -12.45
C PRO A 37 29.00 12.29 -12.15
N GLU A 38 28.06 12.44 -13.08
CA GLU A 38 26.80 13.13 -12.82
C GLU A 38 25.83 12.21 -12.08
N VAL A 39 25.28 12.68 -10.95
CA VAL A 39 24.32 11.93 -10.14
C VAL A 39 22.91 12.49 -10.37
N LYS A 40 22.01 11.67 -10.93
CA LYS A 40 20.60 12.03 -11.11
C LYS A 40 19.86 12.00 -9.77
N GLN A 41 18.99 12.98 -9.52
CA GLN A 41 18.18 13.06 -8.30
C GLN A 41 17.12 11.96 -8.27
N PRO A 42 17.14 11.05 -7.29
CA PRO A 42 16.09 10.06 -7.08
C PRO A 42 14.88 10.67 -6.35
N THR A 43 13.68 10.15 -6.60
CA THR A 43 12.50 10.48 -5.79
C THR A 43 12.63 9.76 -4.45
N PHE A 44 12.85 10.53 -3.40
CA PHE A 44 13.04 10.02 -2.05
C PHE A 44 11.94 10.49 -1.11
N ARG A 45 11.61 9.64 -0.12
CA ARG A 45 10.61 9.93 0.89
C ARG A 45 11.01 9.25 2.18
N PHE A 46 11.09 10.03 3.25
CA PHE A 46 11.23 9.51 4.61
C PHE A 46 9.90 8.97 5.13
N ASP A 47 9.98 8.00 6.03
CA ASP A 47 8.80 7.57 6.80
C ASP A 47 8.29 8.70 7.72
N GLY A 48 9.21 9.52 8.26
CA GLY A 48 8.84 10.72 9.01
C GLY A 48 9.97 11.74 9.17
N VAL A 49 9.60 13.01 9.36
CA VAL A 49 10.51 14.08 9.76
C VAL A 49 9.85 14.88 10.87
N LEU A 50 10.42 14.85 12.08
CA LEU A 50 9.96 15.69 13.18
C LEU A 50 10.73 17.01 13.16
N LYS A 51 10.01 18.07 12.80
CA LYS A 51 10.52 19.43 12.80
C LYS A 51 10.09 20.13 14.09
N PRO A 52 11.01 20.84 14.76
CA PRO A 52 10.67 21.77 15.82
C PRO A 52 9.61 22.77 15.34
N LYS A 53 8.68 23.16 16.22
CA LYS A 53 7.70 24.22 15.92
C LYS A 53 8.32 25.62 15.97
N THR A 54 9.41 25.73 16.71
CA THR A 54 10.26 26.91 16.81
C THR A 54 11.36 26.83 15.77
N ASN A 55 11.86 27.98 15.31
CA ASN A 55 12.99 28.06 14.40
C ASN A 55 14.26 28.45 15.16
N SER A 56 14.49 27.89 16.35
CA SER A 56 15.73 28.14 17.09
C SER A 56 16.86 27.31 16.47
N PRO A 57 18.07 27.87 16.30
CA PRO A 57 19.24 27.11 15.84
C PRO A 57 19.59 25.92 16.76
N THR A 58 19.25 26.03 18.04
CA THR A 58 19.47 24.99 19.06
C THR A 58 18.44 23.85 19.00
N ASP A 59 17.37 24.01 18.24
CA ASP A 59 16.36 22.96 18.11
C ASP A 59 16.88 21.84 17.19
N ILE A 60 16.42 20.61 17.45
CA ILE A 60 16.97 19.42 16.79
C ILE A 60 15.96 18.86 15.79
N LEU A 61 16.43 18.62 14.57
CA LEU A 61 15.66 17.94 13.52
C LEU A 61 15.80 16.41 13.64
N TYR A 62 14.69 15.66 13.60
CA TYR A 62 14.76 14.20 13.59
C TYR A 62 14.22 13.61 12.29
N PHE A 63 15.04 12.84 11.60
CA PHE A 63 14.61 11.98 10.49
C PHE A 63 14.27 10.61 11.05
N ILE A 64 13.12 10.05 10.66
CA ILE A 64 12.63 8.78 11.19
C ILE A 64 12.48 7.79 10.04
N GLU A 65 13.04 6.61 10.22
CA GLU A 65 12.92 5.47 9.30
C GLU A 65 12.54 4.20 10.05
N ILE A 66 11.60 3.43 9.49
CA ILE A 66 11.10 2.19 10.08
C ILE A 66 11.53 1.01 9.21
N GLN A 67 12.32 0.10 9.78
CA GLN A 67 12.94 -1.01 9.05
C GLN A 67 12.51 -2.37 9.63
N PHE A 68 11.59 -3.03 8.93
CA PHE A 68 11.07 -4.35 9.29
C PHE A 68 11.68 -5.49 8.46
N GLN A 69 12.55 -5.14 7.51
CA GLN A 69 13.22 -6.08 6.60
C GLN A 69 14.66 -5.61 6.34
N LYS A 70 15.55 -6.56 6.07
CA LYS A 70 16.93 -6.25 5.68
C LYS A 70 16.94 -5.55 4.32
N ARG A 71 17.63 -4.41 4.24
CA ARG A 71 17.87 -3.68 2.99
C ARG A 71 19.35 -3.38 2.87
N ALA A 72 20.05 -4.06 1.95
CA ALA A 72 21.52 -4.03 1.86
C ALA A 72 22.13 -2.62 1.75
N LYS A 73 21.45 -1.68 1.07
CA LYS A 73 21.91 -0.30 0.87
C LYS A 73 21.22 0.73 1.78
N PHE A 74 20.59 0.29 2.87
CA PHE A 74 19.77 1.15 3.73
C PHE A 74 20.47 2.43 4.15
N TYR A 75 21.62 2.35 4.84
CA TYR A 75 22.33 3.53 5.33
C TYR A 75 22.85 4.43 4.21
N THR A 76 23.28 3.86 3.08
CA THR A 76 23.68 4.66 1.92
C THR A 76 22.51 5.47 1.38
N ARG A 77 21.32 4.87 1.31
CA ARG A 77 20.10 5.57 0.91
C ARG A 77 19.71 6.63 1.94
N LEU A 78 19.59 6.27 3.22
CA LEU A 78 19.24 7.20 4.30
C LEU A 78 20.08 8.47 4.29
N PHE A 79 21.41 8.35 4.21
CA PHE A 79 22.26 9.53 4.20
C PHE A 79 22.19 10.32 2.90
N ALA A 80 21.96 9.68 1.75
CA ALA A 80 21.70 10.40 0.51
C ALA A 80 20.40 11.22 0.61
N GLU A 81 19.36 10.63 1.19
CA GLU A 81 18.06 11.30 1.41
C GLU A 81 18.19 12.50 2.35
N ILE A 82 18.92 12.34 3.46
CA ILE A 82 19.13 13.42 4.45
C ILE A 82 19.89 14.59 3.84
N ASN A 83 20.99 14.32 3.12
CA ASN A 83 21.75 15.38 2.47
C ASN A 83 20.95 16.08 1.36
N LEU A 84 20.13 15.31 0.61
CA LEU A 84 19.24 15.92 -0.37
C LEU A 84 18.19 16.83 0.29
N TYR A 85 17.63 16.40 1.42
CA TYR A 85 16.69 17.22 2.19
C TYR A 85 17.35 18.53 2.64
N PHE A 86 18.57 18.49 3.17
CA PHE A 86 19.29 19.72 3.55
C PHE A 86 19.52 20.64 2.36
N ASN A 87 19.98 20.10 1.23
CA ASN A 87 20.18 20.89 0.02
C ASN A 87 18.89 21.50 -0.54
N GLN A 88 17.76 20.79 -0.41
CA GLN A 88 16.47 21.24 -0.96
C GLN A 88 15.75 22.25 -0.06
N TYR A 89 15.81 22.06 1.25
CA TYR A 89 14.99 22.81 2.20
C TYR A 89 15.76 23.81 3.05
N ASP A 90 17.09 23.74 3.08
CA ASP A 90 17.99 24.61 3.85
C ASP A 90 17.44 24.97 5.25
N PRO A 91 17.20 23.95 6.10
CA PRO A 91 16.53 24.18 7.38
C PRO A 91 17.43 24.98 8.33
N PRO A 92 16.86 25.88 9.16
CA PRO A 92 17.63 26.77 10.05
C PRO A 92 18.16 26.08 11.32
N TYR A 93 18.14 24.75 11.38
CA TYR A 93 18.53 23.97 12.55
C TYR A 93 20.00 23.56 12.44
N GLU A 94 20.79 23.83 13.48
CA GLU A 94 22.22 23.49 13.48
C GLU A 94 22.44 21.99 13.73
N ASP A 95 21.46 21.30 14.34
CA ASP A 95 21.61 19.92 14.76
C ASP A 95 20.50 18.96 14.31
N TRP A 96 20.87 17.69 14.16
CA TRP A 96 19.95 16.66 13.68
C TRP A 96 20.32 15.25 14.16
N TYR A 97 19.32 14.36 14.18
CA TYR A 97 19.50 12.92 14.34
C TYR A 97 18.68 12.13 13.32
N ALA A 98 19.21 10.98 12.91
CA ALA A 98 18.42 9.95 12.26
C ALA A 98 18.04 8.89 13.30
N VAL A 99 16.74 8.70 13.51
CA VAL A 99 16.17 7.67 14.37
C VAL A 99 15.73 6.51 13.49
N VAL A 100 16.39 5.37 13.62
CA VAL A 100 16.05 4.16 12.88
C VAL A 100 15.40 3.16 13.82
N ILE A 101 14.13 2.85 13.55
CA ILE A 101 13.33 1.91 14.32
C ILE A 101 13.34 0.57 13.60
N PHE A 102 14.06 -0.38 14.19
CA PHE A 102 14.14 -1.75 13.70
C PHE A 102 13.13 -2.65 14.39
N LYS A 103 12.55 -3.59 13.65
CA LYS A 103 11.75 -4.67 14.26
C LYS A 103 12.57 -5.44 15.30
N ASN A 104 13.83 -5.74 14.96
CA ASN A 104 14.81 -6.38 15.82
C ASN A 104 16.24 -6.20 15.29
N ARG A 105 17.24 -6.58 16.08
CA ARG A 105 18.66 -6.49 15.66
C ARG A 105 18.98 -7.24 14.37
N ASN A 106 18.28 -8.34 14.11
CA ASN A 106 18.47 -9.12 12.88
C ASN A 106 17.96 -8.40 11.63
N THR A 107 17.18 -7.32 11.73
CA THR A 107 16.76 -6.54 10.55
C THR A 107 17.76 -5.47 10.14
N GLU A 108 18.70 -5.11 11.02
CA GLU A 108 19.77 -4.17 10.71
C GLU A 108 20.81 -4.80 9.78
N VAL A 109 21.37 -3.97 8.89
CA VAL A 109 22.53 -4.31 8.06
C VAL A 109 23.71 -3.48 8.51
N ALA A 110 24.93 -4.01 8.45
CA ALA A 110 26.11 -3.24 8.83
C ALA A 110 26.26 -2.01 7.93
N ALA A 111 26.45 -0.83 8.55
CA ALA A 111 26.78 0.37 7.82
C ALA A 111 28.22 0.25 7.25
N PRO A 112 28.46 0.67 6.00
CA PRO A 112 29.81 0.79 5.47
C PRO A 112 30.69 1.68 6.36
N LEU A 113 31.97 1.32 6.51
CA LEU A 113 32.93 2.03 7.39
C LEU A 113 33.03 3.54 7.10
N ARG A 114 32.85 3.95 5.84
CA ARG A 114 32.83 5.36 5.42
C ARG A 114 31.74 6.21 6.11
N TYR A 115 30.77 5.60 6.77
CA TYR A 115 29.74 6.31 7.55
C TYR A 115 29.96 6.22 9.06
N GLN A 116 31.08 5.68 9.54
CA GLN A 116 31.28 5.42 10.95
C GLN A 116 31.06 6.66 11.84
N GLU A 117 31.65 7.81 11.47
CA GLU A 117 31.54 9.03 12.27
C GLU A 117 30.09 9.53 12.40
N VAL A 118 29.35 9.54 11.29
CA VAL A 118 27.93 9.95 11.30
C VAL A 118 27.06 8.91 12.01
N MET A 119 27.37 7.62 11.87
CA MET A 119 26.67 6.54 12.58
C MET A 119 26.81 6.67 14.10
N GLU A 120 28.01 6.96 14.59
CA GLU A 120 28.29 7.10 16.02
C GLU A 120 27.66 8.35 16.63
N ARG A 121 27.61 9.46 15.88
CA ARG A 121 27.19 10.77 16.40
C ARG A 121 25.75 11.14 16.11
N ARG A 122 25.17 10.65 15.01
CA ARG A 122 23.87 11.11 14.48
C ARG A 122 22.80 10.03 14.41
N VAL A 123 23.15 8.75 14.51
CA VAL A 123 22.19 7.66 14.31
C VAL A 123 21.77 7.03 15.64
N LEU A 124 20.50 7.22 15.97
CA LEU A 124 19.84 6.58 17.11
C LEU A 124 19.13 5.32 16.63
N ARG A 125 19.45 4.18 17.24
CA ARG A 125 18.88 2.87 16.87
C ARG A 125 17.92 2.42 17.96
N VAL A 126 16.68 2.13 17.56
CA VAL A 126 15.65 1.59 18.44
C VAL A 126 15.28 0.21 17.93
N TYR A 127 15.40 -0.82 18.76
CA TYR A 127 14.99 -2.19 18.40
C TYR A 127 13.72 -2.55 19.18
N LEU A 128 12.63 -2.82 18.47
CA LEU A 128 11.31 -3.01 19.08
C LEU A 128 11.21 -4.27 19.96
N ASP A 129 12.11 -5.24 19.80
CA ASP A 129 12.23 -6.39 20.70
C ASP A 129 12.99 -6.10 22.01
N ASP A 130 13.75 -5.00 22.08
CA ASP A 130 14.58 -4.63 23.23
C ASP A 130 13.96 -3.51 24.11
N ILE A 131 12.81 -2.97 23.74
CA ILE A 131 12.14 -1.85 24.47
C ILE A 131 11.21 -2.31 25.59
N GLU A 132 11.33 -3.54 26.08
CA GLU A 132 10.39 -4.12 27.06
C GLU A 132 10.26 -3.29 28.34
N ALA A 133 11.38 -2.80 28.89
CA ALA A 133 11.39 -1.96 30.08
C ALA A 133 10.73 -0.58 29.83
N LEU A 134 10.96 0.03 28.67
CA LEU A 134 10.33 1.29 28.27
C LEU A 134 8.81 1.10 28.03
N ALA A 135 8.44 0.00 27.38
CA ALA A 135 7.06 -0.41 27.17
C ALA A 135 6.34 -0.79 28.48
N GLN A 136 7.06 -0.94 29.60
CA GLN A 136 6.48 -1.05 30.94
C GLN A 136 6.13 0.29 31.56
N GLN A 137 6.79 1.37 31.13
CA GLN A 137 6.66 2.70 31.68
C GLN A 137 5.78 3.62 30.85
N SER A 138 5.54 3.29 29.56
CA SER A 138 4.66 4.08 28.70
C SER A 138 3.73 3.22 27.84
N VAL A 139 2.45 3.57 27.85
CA VAL A 139 1.42 2.96 26.98
C VAL A 139 1.76 3.19 25.49
N GLY A 140 2.23 4.39 25.13
CA GLY A 140 2.59 4.72 23.75
C GLY A 140 3.72 3.83 23.21
N VAL A 141 4.78 3.64 24.01
CA VAL A 141 5.88 2.73 23.66
C VAL A 141 5.38 1.28 23.54
N GLY A 142 4.47 0.88 24.42
CA GLY A 142 3.84 -0.44 24.36
C GLY A 142 3.03 -0.66 23.08
N LEU A 143 2.33 0.35 22.55
CA LEU A 143 1.63 0.27 21.27
C LEU A 143 2.60 0.04 20.10
N VAL A 144 3.69 0.82 20.06
CA VAL A 144 4.72 0.66 19.02
C VAL A 144 5.33 -0.75 19.08
N GLN A 145 5.55 -1.28 20.29
CA GLN A 145 6.06 -2.63 20.49
C GLN A 145 5.14 -3.71 19.87
N LEU A 146 3.81 -3.54 19.90
CA LEU A 146 2.87 -4.50 19.33
C LEU A 146 3.07 -4.70 17.82
N LEU A 147 3.50 -3.66 17.10
CA LEU A 147 3.75 -3.72 15.65
C LEU A 147 4.83 -4.75 15.27
N ALA A 148 5.79 -5.01 16.17
CA ALA A 148 6.84 -5.99 15.94
C ALA A 148 6.42 -7.44 16.21
N ILE A 149 5.32 -7.65 16.94
CA ILE A 149 4.87 -8.98 17.37
C ILE A 149 4.13 -9.69 16.24
N THR A 150 4.61 -10.88 15.88
CA THR A 150 4.03 -11.66 14.77
C THR A 150 3.06 -12.75 15.23
N SER A 151 3.21 -13.25 16.46
CA SER A 151 2.40 -14.34 17.01
C SER A 151 1.07 -13.82 17.56
N LYS A 152 -0.05 -14.41 17.11
CA LYS A 152 -1.42 -14.09 17.58
C LYS A 152 -1.54 -14.15 19.10
N ARG A 153 -1.05 -15.23 19.72
CA ARG A 153 -1.07 -15.42 21.19
C ARG A 153 -0.29 -14.34 21.93
N LYS A 154 0.99 -14.14 21.56
CA LYS A 154 1.85 -13.15 22.22
C LYS A 154 1.31 -11.73 22.07
N LEU A 155 0.74 -11.41 20.89
CA LEU A 155 0.15 -10.11 20.63
C LEU A 155 -1.07 -9.88 21.52
N GLY A 156 -1.98 -10.86 21.63
CA GLY A 156 -3.13 -10.79 22.54
C GLY A 156 -2.72 -10.60 24.00
N GLU A 157 -1.80 -11.42 24.53
CA GLU A 157 -1.30 -11.31 25.90
C GLU A 157 -0.66 -9.94 26.19
N ARG A 158 0.04 -9.36 25.21
CA ARG A 158 0.67 -8.05 25.36
C ARG A 158 -0.34 -6.91 25.25
N ALA A 159 -1.28 -7.01 24.32
CA ALA A 159 -2.38 -6.07 24.12
C ALA A 159 -3.27 -5.97 25.37
N GLN A 160 -3.67 -7.10 25.97
CA GLN A 160 -4.44 -7.12 27.21
C GLN A 160 -3.73 -6.38 28.35
N ARG A 161 -2.43 -6.67 28.55
CA ARG A 161 -1.61 -5.97 29.56
C ARG A 161 -1.50 -4.48 29.29
N LEU A 162 -1.41 -4.08 28.02
CA LEU A 162 -1.35 -2.69 27.62
C LEU A 162 -2.64 -1.94 27.94
N ILE A 163 -3.80 -2.52 27.59
CA ILE A 163 -5.12 -1.97 27.89
C ILE A 163 -5.35 -1.84 29.40
N ALA A 164 -4.97 -2.88 30.17
CA ALA A 164 -5.09 -2.86 31.63
C ALA A 164 -4.28 -1.71 32.24
N ARG A 165 -3.06 -1.45 31.76
CA ARG A 165 -2.22 -0.34 32.24
C ARG A 165 -2.75 1.02 31.85
N ALA A 166 -3.27 1.18 30.63
CA ALA A 166 -3.91 2.43 30.21
C ALA A 166 -5.11 2.79 31.12
N SER A 167 -5.73 1.78 31.75
CA SER A 167 -6.80 1.97 32.74
C SER A 167 -6.32 2.43 34.12
N GLN A 168 -5.05 2.17 34.48
CA GLN A 168 -4.48 2.43 35.81
C GLN A 168 -3.69 3.74 35.89
N THR A 169 -3.28 4.30 34.74
CA THR A 169 -2.23 5.34 34.67
C THR A 169 -2.79 6.77 34.53
N LEU A 170 -3.93 7.06 35.17
CA LEU A 170 -4.57 8.40 35.14
C LEU A 170 -3.77 9.51 35.86
N SER A 171 -2.54 9.27 36.31
CA SER A 171 -1.80 10.22 37.16
C SER A 171 -0.31 10.40 36.85
N GLY A 172 0.19 9.95 35.69
CA GLY A 172 1.60 10.17 35.35
C GLY A 172 1.92 10.12 33.86
N GLY A 173 2.08 11.28 33.23
CA GLY A 173 2.91 11.51 32.03
C GLY A 173 2.56 10.80 30.72
N ASP A 174 1.65 9.83 30.71
CA ASP A 174 1.27 9.11 29.48
C ASP A 174 0.28 9.92 28.64
N ALA A 175 0.52 9.97 27.33
CA ALA A 175 -0.21 10.82 26.39
C ALA A 175 -1.53 10.21 25.86
N LEU A 176 -1.89 8.99 26.29
CA LEU A 176 -3.01 8.22 25.73
C LEU A 176 -3.98 7.79 26.82
N SER A 177 -5.26 8.08 26.61
CA SER A 177 -6.37 7.56 27.40
C SER A 177 -6.55 6.06 27.19
N ARG A 178 -7.31 5.42 28.08
CA ARG A 178 -7.68 4.02 27.96
C ARG A 178 -8.44 3.75 26.67
N GLU A 179 -9.38 4.62 26.33
CA GLU A 179 -10.24 4.52 25.16
C GLU A 179 -9.38 4.57 23.87
N GLU A 180 -8.47 5.54 23.77
CA GLU A 180 -7.53 5.65 22.65
C GLU A 180 -6.61 4.43 22.54
N ALA A 181 -6.11 3.92 23.69
CA ALA A 181 -5.29 2.72 23.69
C ALA A 181 -6.05 1.49 23.17
N VAL A 182 -7.33 1.32 23.56
CA VAL A 182 -8.18 0.24 23.05
C VAL A 182 -8.39 0.37 21.54
N GLU A 183 -8.71 1.57 21.05
CA GLU A 183 -8.92 1.81 19.61
C GLU A 183 -7.66 1.52 18.78
N LEU A 184 -6.49 1.97 19.24
CA LEU A 184 -5.22 1.73 18.57
C LEU A 184 -4.81 0.25 18.60
N VAL A 185 -4.99 -0.43 19.73
CA VAL A 185 -4.75 -1.88 19.84
C VAL A 185 -5.65 -2.64 18.87
N GLN A 186 -6.94 -2.31 18.83
CA GLN A 186 -7.89 -2.93 17.92
C GLN A 186 -7.48 -2.74 16.46
N THR A 187 -7.08 -1.53 16.10
CA THR A 187 -6.58 -1.20 14.76
C THR A 187 -5.37 -2.05 14.39
N ILE A 188 -4.38 -2.15 15.30
CA ILE A 188 -3.18 -2.97 15.11
C ILE A 188 -3.56 -4.44 14.90
N VAL A 189 -4.48 -4.98 15.71
CA VAL A 189 -4.90 -6.38 15.65
C VAL A 189 -5.62 -6.68 14.34
N LEU A 190 -6.57 -5.85 13.94
CA LEU A 190 -7.35 -6.01 12.70
C LEU A 190 -6.46 -5.92 11.47
N TYR A 191 -5.55 -4.94 11.43
CA TYR A 191 -4.59 -4.83 10.33
C TYR A 191 -3.68 -6.06 10.25
N ARG A 192 -3.24 -6.57 11.41
CA ARG A 192 -2.35 -7.73 11.48
C ARG A 192 -3.05 -9.06 11.16
N PHE A 193 -4.32 -9.18 11.54
CA PHE A 193 -5.14 -10.39 11.42
C PHE A 193 -6.49 -10.05 10.78
N PRO A 194 -6.54 -9.78 9.47
CA PRO A 194 -7.75 -9.26 8.79
C PRO A 194 -8.93 -10.23 8.81
N ASN A 195 -8.68 -11.53 8.98
CA ASN A 195 -9.71 -12.57 9.00
C ASN A 195 -10.23 -12.89 10.41
N LEU A 196 -9.86 -12.11 11.42
CA LEU A 196 -10.26 -12.36 12.80
C LEU A 196 -11.76 -12.08 12.97
N SER A 197 -12.51 -13.04 13.52
CA SER A 197 -13.91 -12.79 13.85
C SER A 197 -14.03 -11.77 14.98
N ARG A 198 -15.21 -11.17 15.12
CA ARG A 198 -15.49 -10.26 16.23
C ARG A 198 -15.33 -10.96 17.58
N GLU A 199 -15.89 -12.15 17.72
CA GLU A 199 -15.83 -12.95 18.95
C GLU A 199 -14.39 -13.33 19.28
N GLU A 200 -13.58 -13.66 18.26
CA GLU A 200 -12.16 -13.93 18.45
C GLU A 200 -11.38 -12.69 18.89
N LEU A 201 -11.71 -11.50 18.38
CA LEU A 201 -11.10 -10.24 18.76
C LEU A 201 -11.46 -9.84 20.21
N GLU A 202 -12.74 -9.93 20.57
CA GLU A 202 -13.23 -9.69 21.93
C GLU A 202 -12.56 -10.63 22.94
N ALA A 203 -12.49 -11.93 22.61
CA ALA A 203 -11.79 -12.92 23.42
C ALA A 203 -10.28 -12.65 23.50
N MET A 204 -9.64 -12.26 22.39
CA MET A 204 -8.21 -11.95 22.36
C MET A 204 -7.87 -10.74 23.23
N LEU A 205 -8.70 -9.70 23.22
CA LEU A 205 -8.46 -8.47 23.97
C LEU A 205 -9.04 -8.49 25.39
N GLY A 206 -9.83 -9.50 25.73
CA GLY A 206 -10.51 -9.57 27.04
C GLY A 206 -11.54 -8.46 27.22
N LEU A 207 -12.20 -8.04 26.12
CA LEU A 207 -13.16 -6.94 26.11
C LEU A 207 -14.56 -7.49 25.80
N ALA A 208 -15.55 -7.12 26.61
CA ALA A 208 -16.90 -7.67 26.53
C ALA A 208 -17.78 -7.00 25.45
N ASP A 209 -17.43 -5.79 25.00
CA ASP A 209 -18.17 -5.11 23.93
C ASP A 209 -17.26 -4.15 23.15
N LEU A 210 -16.91 -4.54 21.92
CA LEU A 210 -16.16 -3.69 20.99
C LEU A 210 -17.05 -2.85 20.07
N LYS A 211 -18.38 -3.02 20.10
CA LYS A 211 -19.29 -2.31 19.18
C LYS A 211 -19.27 -0.79 19.35
N HIS A 212 -18.92 -0.34 20.54
CA HIS A 212 -18.88 1.07 20.89
C HIS A 212 -17.56 1.76 20.54
N THR A 213 -16.56 1.02 20.07
CA THR A 213 -15.30 1.61 19.59
C THR A 213 -15.52 2.34 18.27
N LYS A 214 -14.86 3.48 18.07
CA LYS A 214 -14.98 4.25 16.81
C LYS A 214 -14.59 3.41 15.60
N VAL A 215 -13.49 2.65 15.72
CA VAL A 215 -12.99 1.74 14.67
C VAL A 215 -14.07 0.78 14.20
N TYR A 216 -14.84 0.21 15.12
CA TYR A 216 -15.91 -0.71 14.77
C TYR A 216 -17.12 0.00 14.13
N GLN A 217 -17.48 1.18 14.64
CA GLN A 217 -18.58 1.98 14.07
C GLN A 217 -18.27 2.45 12.65
N GLU A 218 -17.04 2.90 12.41
CA GLU A 218 -16.55 3.33 11.09
C GLU A 218 -16.57 2.15 10.11
N LEU A 219 -16.03 1.00 10.50
CA LEU A 219 -16.05 -0.20 9.65
C LEU A 219 -17.47 -0.67 9.34
N GLN A 220 -18.40 -0.59 10.31
CA GLN A 220 -19.81 -0.89 10.06
C GLN A 220 -20.47 0.11 9.13
N GLN A 221 -20.15 1.40 9.24
CA GLN A 221 -20.66 2.44 8.34
C GLN A 221 -20.17 2.23 6.91
N GLU A 222 -18.88 1.91 6.73
CA GLU A 222 -18.28 1.61 5.43
C GLU A 222 -18.95 0.40 4.78
N VAL A 223 -19.06 -0.72 5.50
CA VAL A 223 -19.75 -1.93 5.01
C VAL A 223 -21.23 -1.65 4.70
N ARG A 224 -21.91 -0.84 5.51
CA ARG A 224 -23.32 -0.47 5.25
C ARG A 224 -23.45 0.43 4.03
N ALA A 225 -22.52 1.37 3.83
CA ALA A 225 -22.49 2.24 2.67
C ALA A 225 -22.23 1.44 1.39
N GLU A 226 -21.26 0.52 1.41
CA GLU A 226 -20.99 -0.39 0.29
C GLU A 226 -22.21 -1.28 0.00
N ALA A 227 -22.85 -1.84 1.03
CA ALA A 227 -24.04 -2.67 0.87
C ALA A 227 -25.24 -1.89 0.32
N LEU A 228 -25.41 -0.63 0.73
CA LEU A 228 -26.46 0.24 0.19
C LEU A 228 -26.17 0.59 -1.27
N GLN A 229 -24.94 0.98 -1.59
CA GLN A 229 -24.52 1.29 -2.95
C GLN A 229 -24.68 0.07 -3.88
N GLU A 230 -24.27 -1.11 -3.44
CA GLU A 230 -24.44 -2.35 -4.19
C GLU A 230 -25.92 -2.74 -4.32
N GLY A 231 -26.73 -2.50 -3.28
CA GLY A 231 -28.18 -2.68 -3.30
C GLY A 231 -28.89 -1.76 -4.29
N GLU A 232 -28.54 -0.48 -4.30
CA GLU A 232 -29.03 0.51 -5.27
C GLU A 232 -28.62 0.13 -6.69
N ARG A 233 -27.35 -0.25 -6.89
CA ARG A 233 -26.84 -0.71 -8.19
C ARG A 233 -27.60 -1.95 -8.66
N LYS A 234 -27.83 -2.94 -7.80
CA LYS A 234 -28.63 -4.13 -8.11
C LYS A 234 -30.07 -3.77 -8.47
N ALA A 235 -30.72 -2.90 -7.70
CA ALA A 235 -32.09 -2.46 -7.96
C ALA A 235 -32.21 -1.71 -9.31
N LYS A 236 -31.24 -0.85 -9.64
CA LYS A 236 -31.15 -0.19 -10.95
C LYS A 236 -30.98 -1.22 -12.08
N VAL A 237 -30.08 -2.19 -11.91
CA VAL A 237 -29.86 -3.28 -12.88
C VAL A 237 -31.12 -4.15 -13.07
N GLU A 238 -31.82 -4.49 -12.00
CA GLU A 238 -33.08 -5.26 -12.08
C GLU A 238 -34.19 -4.47 -12.79
N SER A 239 -34.19 -3.13 -12.65
CA SER A 239 -35.14 -2.23 -13.31
C SER A 239 -35.00 -2.24 -14.84
N VAL A 240 -33.80 -2.54 -15.38
CA VAL A 240 -33.56 -2.69 -16.83
C VAL A 240 -34.56 -3.66 -17.45
N SER A 241 -34.85 -4.79 -16.78
CA SER A 241 -35.81 -5.79 -17.30
C SER A 241 -37.22 -5.24 -17.43
N ARG A 242 -37.65 -4.38 -16.48
CA ARG A 242 -38.97 -3.74 -16.50
C ARG A 242 -39.03 -2.64 -17.57
N MET A 243 -37.95 -1.91 -17.77
CA MET A 243 -37.86 -0.87 -18.80
C MET A 243 -37.85 -1.47 -20.21
N LEU A 244 -37.22 -2.64 -20.40
CA LEU A 244 -37.29 -3.40 -21.65
C LEU A 244 -38.72 -3.85 -22.04
N THR A 245 -39.63 -4.01 -21.08
CA THR A 245 -41.05 -4.30 -21.37
C THR A 245 -41.86 -3.06 -21.79
N ARG A 246 -41.26 -1.88 -21.69
CA ARG A 246 -41.87 -0.59 -22.05
C ARG A 246 -41.12 0.10 -23.21
N ASP A 247 -40.39 -0.67 -24.01
CA ASP A 247 -39.68 -0.24 -25.22
C ASP A 247 -38.64 0.88 -25.04
N PHE A 248 -38.09 1.04 -23.82
CA PHE A 248 -36.94 1.92 -23.60
C PHE A 248 -35.70 1.39 -24.31
N ASN A 249 -34.92 2.28 -24.93
CA ASN A 249 -33.63 1.90 -25.51
C ASN A 249 -32.51 1.92 -24.46
N VAL A 250 -31.40 1.21 -24.74
CA VAL A 250 -30.30 1.04 -23.78
C VAL A 250 -29.58 2.33 -23.38
N ARG A 251 -29.63 3.38 -24.22
CA ARG A 251 -29.03 4.69 -23.91
C ARG A 251 -29.91 5.48 -22.95
N GLU A 252 -31.22 5.53 -23.24
CA GLU A 252 -32.21 6.14 -22.34
C GLU A 252 -32.22 5.46 -20.97
N MET A 253 -32.13 4.12 -20.93
CA MET A 253 -32.02 3.38 -19.67
C MET A 253 -30.74 3.71 -18.90
N ALA A 254 -29.60 3.85 -19.58
CA ALA A 254 -28.33 4.24 -18.96
C ALA A 254 -28.40 5.64 -18.35
N GLU A 255 -29.00 6.59 -19.05
CA GLU A 255 -29.21 7.95 -18.55
C GLU A 255 -30.20 7.99 -17.37
N LEU A 256 -31.35 7.33 -17.49
CA LEU A 256 -32.39 7.33 -16.45
C LEU A 256 -31.96 6.61 -15.16
N LEU A 257 -31.14 5.57 -15.29
CA LEU A 257 -30.65 4.80 -14.14
C LEU A 257 -29.33 5.35 -13.60
N ASP A 258 -28.71 6.33 -14.27
CA ASP A 258 -27.37 6.81 -13.96
C ASP A 258 -26.39 5.62 -13.81
N LEU A 259 -26.32 4.82 -14.87
CA LEU A 259 -25.45 3.64 -14.98
C LEU A 259 -24.64 3.74 -16.27
N GLU A 260 -23.45 3.14 -16.28
CA GLU A 260 -22.71 3.01 -17.53
C GLU A 260 -23.52 2.23 -18.58
N LEU A 261 -23.45 2.69 -19.83
CA LEU A 261 -24.11 2.04 -20.97
C LEU A 261 -23.71 0.56 -21.10
N SER A 262 -22.45 0.22 -20.76
CA SER A 262 -21.92 -1.13 -20.72
C SER A 262 -22.74 -2.04 -19.78
N VAL A 263 -22.98 -1.58 -18.55
CA VAL A 263 -23.70 -2.28 -17.48
C VAL A 263 -25.17 -2.48 -17.86
N VAL A 264 -25.83 -1.44 -18.38
CA VAL A 264 -27.22 -1.53 -18.83
C VAL A 264 -27.35 -2.47 -20.02
N THR A 265 -26.42 -2.42 -20.97
CA THR A 265 -26.40 -3.33 -22.12
C THR A 265 -26.23 -4.79 -21.69
N ASP A 266 -25.32 -5.07 -20.75
CA ASP A 266 -25.10 -6.42 -20.22
C ASP A 266 -26.34 -6.95 -19.47
N ALA A 267 -26.95 -6.11 -18.65
CA ALA A 267 -28.20 -6.42 -17.95
C ALA A 267 -29.34 -6.69 -18.92
N ALA A 268 -29.49 -5.87 -19.95
CA ALA A 268 -30.52 -6.01 -20.97
C ALA A 268 -30.36 -7.31 -21.77
N ILE A 269 -29.14 -7.62 -22.22
CA ILE A 269 -28.85 -8.88 -22.92
C ILE A 269 -29.15 -10.07 -22.01
N SER A 270 -28.70 -10.03 -20.75
CA SER A 270 -28.95 -11.11 -19.78
C SER A 270 -30.45 -11.33 -19.54
N SER A 271 -31.23 -10.25 -19.42
CA SER A 271 -32.69 -10.32 -19.30
C SER A 271 -33.34 -10.97 -20.52
N LEU A 272 -32.97 -10.55 -21.74
CA LEU A 272 -33.58 -11.06 -22.97
C LEU A 272 -33.16 -12.52 -23.27
N VAL A 273 -31.94 -12.89 -22.89
CA VAL A 273 -31.47 -14.27 -22.93
C VAL A 273 -32.30 -15.16 -22.00
N ARG A 274 -32.62 -14.70 -20.78
CA ARG A 274 -33.49 -15.43 -19.84
C ARG A 274 -34.92 -15.57 -20.36
N SER A 275 -35.38 -14.62 -21.18
CA SER A 275 -36.64 -14.73 -21.92
C SER A 275 -36.55 -15.61 -23.17
N GLU A 276 -35.48 -16.40 -23.32
CA GLU A 276 -35.24 -17.35 -24.41
C GLU A 276 -35.14 -16.75 -25.82
N LEU A 277 -34.78 -15.46 -25.94
CA LEU A 277 -34.51 -14.86 -27.25
C LEU A 277 -33.15 -15.31 -27.82
N ASN A 278 -33.10 -15.51 -29.13
CA ASN A 278 -31.86 -15.79 -29.84
C ASN A 278 -31.04 -14.52 -30.12
N VAL A 279 -29.77 -14.68 -30.51
CA VAL A 279 -28.83 -13.54 -30.70
C VAL A 279 -29.34 -12.52 -31.72
N LYS A 280 -30.01 -12.95 -32.79
CA LYS A 280 -30.55 -12.05 -33.81
C LYS A 280 -31.73 -11.23 -33.26
N GLN A 281 -32.64 -11.87 -32.52
CA GLN A 281 -33.77 -11.21 -31.88
C GLN A 281 -33.33 -10.19 -30.83
N ILE A 282 -32.31 -10.53 -30.04
CA ILE A 282 -31.72 -9.61 -29.05
C ILE A 282 -31.06 -8.41 -29.73
N ALA A 283 -30.23 -8.66 -30.76
CA ALA A 283 -29.56 -7.62 -31.54
C ALA A 283 -30.58 -6.64 -32.15
N GLN A 284 -31.63 -7.17 -32.77
CA GLN A 284 -32.71 -6.36 -33.34
C GLN A 284 -33.43 -5.53 -32.27
N ARG A 285 -33.77 -6.15 -31.12
CA ARG A 285 -34.52 -5.47 -30.06
C ARG A 285 -33.73 -4.36 -29.37
N LEU A 286 -32.41 -4.51 -29.26
CA LEU A 286 -31.55 -3.53 -28.61
C LEU A 286 -30.91 -2.52 -29.58
N GLY A 287 -31.12 -2.68 -30.90
CA GLY A 287 -30.45 -1.86 -31.91
C GLY A 287 -28.92 -2.06 -31.93
N LEU A 288 -28.46 -3.28 -31.66
CA LEU A 288 -27.04 -3.65 -31.57
C LEU A 288 -26.64 -4.61 -32.68
N GLU A 289 -25.35 -4.68 -32.98
CA GLU A 289 -24.81 -5.69 -33.87
C GLU A 289 -24.76 -7.07 -33.18
N THR A 290 -25.01 -8.13 -33.95
CA THR A 290 -24.93 -9.52 -33.43
C THR A 290 -23.55 -9.86 -32.86
N SER A 291 -22.48 -9.25 -33.39
CA SER A 291 -21.11 -9.36 -32.89
C SER A 291 -20.91 -8.74 -31.50
N GLN A 292 -21.72 -7.74 -31.14
CA GLN A 292 -21.70 -7.09 -29.82
C GLN A 292 -22.51 -7.90 -28.79
N VAL A 293 -23.59 -8.55 -29.22
CA VAL A 293 -24.49 -9.31 -28.36
C VAL A 293 -23.95 -10.71 -28.03
N MET A 294 -23.43 -11.42 -29.04
CA MET A 294 -23.05 -12.83 -28.93
C MET A 294 -22.06 -13.11 -27.78
N PRO A 295 -20.98 -12.33 -27.57
CA PRO A 295 -20.06 -12.54 -26.45
C PRO A 295 -20.69 -12.42 -25.07
N LYS A 296 -21.63 -11.50 -24.93
CA LYS A 296 -22.29 -11.19 -23.66
C LYS A 296 -23.37 -12.22 -23.35
N ALA A 297 -24.13 -12.63 -24.37
CA ALA A 297 -25.17 -13.65 -24.25
C ALA A 297 -24.58 -15.04 -23.91
N ILE A 298 -23.45 -15.42 -24.51
CA ILE A 298 -22.75 -16.67 -24.18
C ILE A 298 -22.27 -16.65 -22.72
N ARG A 299 -21.64 -15.55 -22.27
CA ARG A 299 -21.19 -15.40 -20.88
C ARG A 299 -22.35 -15.47 -19.88
N ALA A 300 -23.48 -14.86 -20.18
CA ALA A 300 -24.67 -14.91 -19.34
C ALA A 300 -25.16 -16.36 -19.14
N LEU A 301 -25.29 -17.14 -20.22
CA LEU A 301 -25.75 -18.54 -20.11
C LEU A 301 -24.73 -19.48 -19.46
N LEU A 302 -23.43 -19.21 -19.61
CA LEU A 302 -22.39 -19.93 -18.90
C LEU A 302 -22.47 -19.69 -17.39
N SER A 303 -22.77 -18.46 -16.96
CA SER A 303 -22.97 -18.14 -15.54
C SER A 303 -24.21 -18.81 -14.93
N GLU A 304 -25.13 -19.27 -15.77
CA GLU A 304 -26.30 -20.09 -15.39
C GLU A 304 -26.04 -21.61 -15.54
N HIS A 305 -24.77 -22.01 -15.69
CA HIS A 305 -24.33 -23.41 -15.80
C HIS A 305 -24.94 -24.21 -16.97
N LYS A 306 -25.34 -23.55 -18.07
CA LYS A 306 -25.80 -24.26 -19.29
C LYS A 306 -24.62 -24.85 -20.08
N SER A 307 -24.82 -26.03 -20.66
CA SER A 307 -23.84 -26.67 -21.56
C SER A 307 -23.66 -25.91 -22.87
N GLU A 308 -22.51 -26.07 -23.54
CA GLU A 308 -22.23 -25.41 -24.82
C GLU A 308 -23.28 -25.75 -25.89
N GLU A 309 -23.78 -26.98 -25.89
CA GLU A 309 -24.84 -27.44 -26.80
C GLU A 309 -26.19 -26.76 -26.51
N GLN A 310 -26.54 -26.58 -25.23
CA GLN A 310 -27.74 -25.83 -24.83
C GLN A 310 -27.63 -24.35 -25.20
N ILE A 311 -26.44 -23.75 -25.01
CA ILE A 311 -26.15 -22.37 -25.37
C ILE A 311 -26.28 -22.16 -26.88
N ALA A 312 -25.65 -23.02 -27.69
CA ALA A 312 -25.70 -22.94 -29.14
C ALA A 312 -27.14 -23.03 -29.68
N ARG A 313 -27.93 -23.98 -29.14
CA ARG A 313 -29.35 -24.13 -29.48
C ARG A 313 -30.17 -22.90 -29.10
N GLN A 314 -30.05 -22.42 -27.87
CA GLN A 314 -30.84 -21.29 -27.37
C GLN A 314 -30.51 -19.98 -28.12
N LEU A 315 -29.23 -19.72 -28.37
CA LEU A 315 -28.78 -18.49 -28.99
C LEU A 315 -28.89 -18.48 -30.52
N GLY A 316 -29.20 -19.63 -31.13
CA GLY A 316 -29.28 -19.77 -32.60
C GLY A 316 -27.92 -19.58 -33.28
N VAL A 317 -26.84 -20.02 -32.63
CA VAL A 317 -25.46 -19.90 -33.11
C VAL A 317 -24.81 -21.28 -33.25
N THR A 318 -23.70 -21.37 -33.99
CA THR A 318 -23.01 -22.65 -34.15
C THR A 318 -22.27 -23.04 -32.86
N LEU A 319 -22.18 -24.34 -32.58
CA LEU A 319 -21.39 -24.86 -31.47
C LEU A 319 -19.91 -24.44 -31.57
N ALA A 320 -19.39 -24.34 -32.80
CA ALA A 320 -18.05 -23.82 -33.06
C ALA A 320 -17.89 -22.35 -32.63
N ALA A 321 -18.92 -21.51 -32.78
CA ALA A 321 -18.88 -20.12 -32.32
C ALA A 321 -18.86 -20.02 -30.79
N VAL A 322 -19.63 -20.88 -30.10
CA VAL A 322 -19.59 -20.98 -28.63
C VAL A 322 -18.21 -21.42 -28.16
N ARG A 323 -17.67 -22.50 -28.74
CA ARG A 323 -16.34 -23.06 -28.39
C ARG A 323 -15.18 -22.09 -28.59
N ARG A 324 -15.22 -21.27 -29.64
CA ARG A 324 -14.21 -20.22 -29.88
C ARG A 324 -14.15 -19.19 -28.75
N MET A 325 -15.20 -19.06 -27.96
CA MET A 325 -15.32 -18.10 -26.86
C MET A 325 -15.13 -18.71 -25.47
N THR A 326 -15.32 -20.02 -25.32
CA THR A 326 -15.17 -20.75 -24.06
C THR A 326 -13.77 -21.36 -23.89
N GLN A 327 -13.04 -21.61 -24.98
CA GLN A 327 -11.68 -22.13 -24.91
C GLN A 327 -10.66 -21.00 -24.64
N PRO A 328 -9.69 -21.19 -23.73
CA PRO A 328 -8.60 -20.24 -23.55
C PRO A 328 -7.85 -20.10 -24.88
N LYS A 329 -7.53 -18.87 -25.28
CA LYS A 329 -6.65 -18.60 -26.44
C LYS A 329 -5.38 -19.42 -26.25
N ALA A 330 -5.21 -20.49 -27.03
CA ALA A 330 -3.93 -21.16 -27.14
C ALA A 330 -2.91 -20.09 -27.52
N GLN A 331 -1.89 -19.90 -26.66
CA GLN A 331 -0.68 -19.19 -27.03
C GLN A 331 -0.25 -19.73 -28.40
N LYS A 332 -0.12 -18.84 -29.38
CA LYS A 332 0.66 -19.14 -30.57
C LYS A 332 2.06 -19.51 -30.07
N LEU A 333 2.33 -20.80 -29.99
CA LEU A 333 3.69 -21.32 -30.11
C LEU A 333 4.15 -20.90 -31.50
N GLU A 334 4.84 -19.77 -31.57
CA GLU A 334 5.70 -19.44 -32.70
C GLU A 334 6.88 -20.42 -32.64
N THR A 335 6.72 -21.54 -33.35
CA THR A 335 7.85 -22.28 -33.94
C THR A 335 7.91 -21.91 -35.41
N ASN A 336 8.75 -20.94 -35.73
CA ASN A 336 9.84 -21.08 -36.71
C ASN A 336 10.70 -19.80 -36.75
#